data_AF-A0A351XMW8-F1
#
_entry.id   AF-A0A351XMW8-F1
#
_cell.length_a   1.000
_cell.length_b   1.000
_cell.length_c   1.000
_cell.angle_alpha   90.00
_cell.angle_beta   90.00
_cell.angle_gamma   90.00
#
_symmetry.space_group_name_H-M   'P 1'
#
loop_
_entity.id
_entity.type
_entity.pdbx_description
1 polymer ?
#
loop_
_entity_poly.entity_id
_entity_poly.type
_entity_poly.pdbx_seq_one_letter_code
_entity_poly.pdbx_strand_id
1 'polypeptide(L)'
;HGFKVSAFNDLFHLSWNMTETRRYKNVNKKLPILAIRGEDDPSTGFEKGSRASINTLKAAGFKNIRHIKYPDMRHEILNETGRRNVYKDILNFLNLPSL
;
A
#
# COMPACT_ATOMS: atom_id res chain seq x y z
N HIS A 1 20.25 -3.89 -21.79
CA HIS A 1 19.94 -3.85 -20.35
C HIS A 1 18.43 -3.95 -20.20
N GLY A 2 17.93 -5.02 -19.60
CA GLY A 2 16.51 -5.28 -19.39
C GLY A 2 16.31 -6.07 -18.11
N PHE A 3 15.09 -6.08 -17.58
CA PHE A 3 14.75 -6.90 -16.41
C PHE A 3 15.06 -8.37 -16.69
N LYS A 4 15.82 -9.02 -15.79
CA LYS A 4 16.12 -10.45 -15.92
C LYS A 4 14.85 -11.27 -15.68
N VAL A 5 14.74 -12.44 -16.32
CA VAL A 5 13.66 -13.40 -16.07
C VAL A 5 13.58 -13.76 -14.57
N SER A 6 14.72 -13.91 -13.91
CA SER A 6 14.76 -14.12 -12.45
C SER A 6 14.14 -12.97 -11.67
N ALA A 7 14.33 -11.72 -12.10
CA ALA A 7 13.76 -10.56 -11.43
C ALA A 7 12.22 -10.52 -11.60
N PHE A 8 11.69 -10.90 -12.77
CA PHE A 8 10.24 -11.05 -12.94
C PHE A 8 9.68 -12.18 -12.09
N ASN A 9 10.38 -13.32 -12.05
CA ASN A 9 10.02 -14.45 -11.19
C ASN A 9 9.91 -14.01 -9.74
N ASP A 10 10.91 -13.29 -9.23
CA ASP A 10 10.92 -12.77 -7.86
C ASP A 10 9.78 -11.78 -7.62
N LEU A 11 9.52 -10.86 -8.56
CA LEU A 11 8.43 -9.89 -8.46
C LEU A 11 7.07 -10.57 -8.30
N PHE A 12 6.76 -11.58 -9.14
CA PHE A 12 5.49 -12.29 -9.06
C PHE A 12 5.37 -13.14 -7.78
N HIS A 13 6.43 -13.83 -7.39
CA HIS A 13 6.44 -14.60 -6.14
C HIS A 13 6.27 -13.72 -4.91
N LEU A 14 6.98 -12.58 -4.85
CA LEU A 14 6.84 -11.64 -3.75
C LEU A 14 5.43 -11.03 -3.72
N SER A 15 4.89 -10.67 -4.87
CA SER A 15 3.52 -10.16 -4.99
C SER A 15 2.48 -11.18 -4.51
N TRP A 16 2.65 -12.46 -4.85
CA TRP A 16 1.80 -13.54 -4.37
C TRP A 16 1.93 -13.74 -2.85
N ASN A 17 3.17 -13.77 -2.35
CA ASN A 17 3.45 -13.96 -0.93
C ASN A 17 2.79 -12.88 -0.05
N MET A 18 2.64 -11.65 -0.54
CA MET A 18 1.93 -10.58 0.20
C MET A 18 0.46 -10.91 0.49
N THR A 19 -0.14 -11.86 -0.22
CA THR A 19 -1.53 -12.29 0.04
C THR A 19 -1.63 -13.30 1.20
N GLU A 20 -0.51 -13.88 1.64
CA GLU A 20 -0.48 -14.91 2.69
C GLU A 20 -0.37 -14.30 4.09
N THR A 21 -1.49 -14.23 4.82
CA THR A 21 -1.57 -13.67 6.19
C THR A 21 -0.54 -14.25 7.17
N ARG A 22 -0.24 -15.56 7.07
CA ARG A 22 0.75 -16.25 7.92
C ARG A 22 2.15 -15.64 7.84
N ARG A 23 2.53 -15.03 6.71
CA ARG A 23 3.88 -14.47 6.52
C ARG A 23 4.13 -13.23 7.37
N TYR A 24 3.08 -12.56 7.81
CA TYR A 24 3.18 -11.38 8.66
C TYR A 24 3.42 -11.72 10.14
N LYS A 25 3.55 -13.00 10.54
CA LYS A 25 3.63 -13.43 11.95
C LYS A 25 4.70 -12.73 12.79
N ASN A 26 5.82 -12.34 12.18
CA ASN A 26 6.98 -11.75 12.86
C ASN A 26 7.02 -10.20 12.78
N VAL A 27 5.91 -9.57 12.38
CA VAL A 27 5.82 -8.10 12.28
C VAL A 27 5.05 -7.55 13.48
N ASN A 28 5.52 -6.44 14.05
CA ASN A 28 4.84 -5.75 15.14
C ASN A 28 3.41 -5.35 14.73
N LYS A 29 2.40 -5.91 15.40
CA LYS A 29 0.97 -5.68 15.10
C LYS A 29 0.44 -4.31 15.51
N LYS A 30 1.22 -3.59 16.33
CA LYS A 30 0.98 -2.19 16.65
C LYS A 30 1.54 -1.25 15.59
N LEU A 31 2.31 -1.77 14.61
CA LEU A 31 2.88 -0.94 13.54
C LEU A 31 1.75 -0.19 12.81
N PRO A 32 1.84 1.14 12.74
CA PRO A 32 0.90 1.98 12.01
C PRO A 32 1.16 1.89 10.52
N ILE A 33 0.10 1.75 9.74
CA ILE A 33 0.17 1.60 8.29
C ILE A 33 -0.65 2.70 7.64
N LEU A 34 -0.03 3.44 6.74
CA LEU A 34 -0.70 4.34 5.81
C LEU A 34 -0.73 3.69 4.42
N ALA A 35 -1.91 3.28 3.96
CA ALA A 35 -2.14 2.73 2.64
C ALA A 35 -2.74 3.80 1.71
N ILE A 36 -1.95 4.28 0.75
CA ILE A 36 -2.33 5.39 -0.13
C ILE A 36 -2.32 4.97 -1.59
N ARG A 37 -3.29 5.45 -2.37
CA ARG A 37 -3.40 5.17 -3.82
C ARG A 37 -4.21 6.24 -4.56
N GLY A 38 -4.04 6.29 -5.88
CA GLY A 38 -4.95 7.01 -6.75
C GLY A 38 -6.23 6.22 -6.99
N GLU A 39 -7.36 6.92 -7.07
CA GLU A 39 -8.68 6.32 -7.34
C GLU A 39 -8.73 5.60 -8.69
N ASP A 40 -8.11 6.21 -9.70
CA ASP A 40 -8.17 5.79 -11.10
C ASP A 40 -6.98 4.92 -11.51
N ASP A 41 -6.28 4.33 -10.53
CA ASP A 41 -5.20 3.39 -10.79
C ASP A 41 -5.71 1.96 -11.04
N PRO A 42 -5.74 1.47 -12.30
CA PRO A 42 -6.17 0.12 -12.61
C PRO A 42 -5.24 -0.95 -12.03
N SER A 43 -3.97 -0.61 -11.77
CA SER A 43 -2.94 -1.54 -11.29
C SER A 43 -3.26 -2.09 -9.90
N THR A 44 -4.05 -1.35 -9.11
CA THR A 44 -4.52 -1.79 -7.79
C THR A 44 -5.70 -2.78 -7.85
N GLY A 45 -6.22 -3.09 -9.03
CA GLY A 45 -7.51 -3.78 -9.17
C GLY A 45 -8.69 -2.94 -8.67
N PHE A 46 -8.54 -1.61 -8.76
CA PHE A 46 -9.46 -0.61 -8.23
C PHE A 46 -9.86 -0.88 -6.77
N GLU A 47 -11.12 -0.62 -6.42
CA GLU A 47 -11.64 -0.81 -5.07
C GLU A 47 -11.53 -2.27 -4.59
N LYS A 48 -11.71 -3.24 -5.51
CA LYS A 48 -11.69 -4.66 -5.15
C LYS A 48 -10.31 -5.10 -4.67
N GLY A 49 -9.25 -4.79 -5.42
CA GLY A 49 -7.89 -5.19 -5.07
C GLY A 49 -7.36 -4.39 -3.89
N SER A 50 -7.64 -3.09 -3.81
CA SER A 50 -7.30 -2.27 -2.64
C SER A 50 -7.93 -2.82 -1.35
N ARG A 51 -9.23 -3.13 -1.38
CA ARG A 51 -9.92 -3.74 -0.23
C ARG A 51 -9.35 -5.11 0.13
N ALA A 52 -8.94 -5.91 -0.86
CA ALA A 52 -8.28 -7.19 -0.60
C ALA A 52 -6.97 -7.00 0.17
N SER A 53 -6.10 -6.07 -0.24
CA SER A 53 -4.85 -5.76 0.48
C SER A 53 -5.09 -5.31 1.92
N ILE A 54 -6.06 -4.41 2.14
CA ILE A 54 -6.43 -3.96 3.49
C ILE A 54 -6.96 -5.12 4.33
N ASN A 55 -7.81 -5.98 3.75
CA ASN A 55 -8.35 -7.13 4.46
C ASN A 55 -7.27 -8.15 4.82
N THR A 56 -6.27 -8.38 3.97
CA THR A 56 -5.12 -9.23 4.28
C THR A 56 -4.35 -8.70 5.49
N LEU A 57 -4.10 -7.38 5.55
CA LEU A 57 -3.44 -6.77 6.71
C LEU A 57 -4.29 -6.88 7.99
N LYS A 58 -5.60 -6.62 7.89
CA LYS A 58 -6.52 -6.81 9.04
C LYS A 58 -6.52 -8.25 9.53
N ALA A 59 -6.62 -9.23 8.62
CA ALA A 59 -6.58 -10.65 8.94
C ALA A 59 -5.23 -11.10 9.51
N ALA A 60 -4.14 -10.44 9.12
CA ALA A 60 -2.81 -10.60 9.71
C ALA A 60 -2.66 -9.95 11.10
N GLY A 61 -3.69 -9.27 11.63
CA GLY A 61 -3.74 -8.74 12.99
C GLY A 61 -3.31 -7.27 13.14
N PHE A 62 -3.06 -6.55 12.04
CA PHE A 62 -2.76 -5.12 12.10
C PHE A 62 -4.03 -4.32 12.41
N LYS A 63 -3.95 -3.45 13.43
CA LYS A 63 -5.11 -2.68 13.92
C LYS A 63 -5.09 -1.21 13.48
N ASN A 64 -3.89 -0.64 13.32
CA ASN A 64 -3.73 0.77 12.98
C ASN A 64 -3.45 0.92 11.48
N ILE A 65 -4.50 0.87 10.67
CA ILE A 65 -4.41 1.02 9.22
C ILE A 65 -5.26 2.22 8.80
N ARG A 66 -4.60 3.30 8.40
CA ARG A 66 -5.23 4.43 7.70
C ARG A 66 -5.11 4.19 6.21
N HIS A 67 -6.19 4.44 5.46
CA HIS A 67 -6.17 4.37 4.01
C HIS A 67 -6.71 5.67 3.43
N ILE A 68 -6.09 6.16 2.35
CA ILE A 68 -6.52 7.37 1.64
C ILE A 68 -6.52 7.05 0.14
N LYS A 69 -7.61 7.42 -0.51
CA LYS A 69 -7.78 7.34 -1.96
C LYS A 69 -7.83 8.76 -2.48
N TYR A 70 -6.98 9.09 -3.44
CA TYR A 70 -6.93 10.42 -4.05
C TYR A 70 -7.74 10.42 -5.36
N PRO A 71 -8.85 11.19 -5.45
CA PRO A 71 -9.62 11.34 -6.68
C PRO A 71 -8.78 11.88 -7.83
N ASP A 72 -9.14 11.50 -9.05
CA ASP A 72 -8.52 11.97 -10.30
C ASP A 72 -7.01 11.67 -10.44
N MET A 73 -6.48 10.76 -9.62
CA MET A 73 -5.08 10.32 -9.66
C MET A 73 -4.95 8.86 -10.09
N ARG A 74 -3.90 8.56 -10.85
CA ARG A 74 -3.56 7.20 -11.27
C ARG A 74 -2.46 6.62 -10.37
N HIS A 75 -1.46 5.96 -10.97
CA HIS A 75 -0.49 5.14 -10.24
C HIS A 75 0.54 5.97 -9.46
N GLU A 76 1.12 7.00 -10.08
CA GLU A 76 2.25 7.75 -9.51
C GLU A 76 1.78 8.97 -8.69
N ILE A 77 0.97 8.75 -7.65
CA ILE A 77 0.35 9.82 -6.83
C ILE A 77 1.33 10.88 -6.27
N LEU A 78 2.62 10.54 -6.16
CA LEU A 78 3.67 11.47 -5.72
C LEU A 78 4.11 12.44 -6.83
N ASN A 79 3.84 12.13 -8.09
CA ASN A 79 4.20 12.90 -9.28
C ASN A 79 3.00 13.56 -9.96
N GLU A 80 1.77 13.20 -9.57
CA GLU A 80 0.53 13.77 -10.11
C GLU A 80 0.33 15.25 -9.72
N THR A 81 -0.56 15.96 -10.42
CA THR A 81 -0.86 17.39 -10.20
C THR A 81 -1.21 17.71 -8.74
N GLY A 82 -1.97 16.84 -8.07
CA GLY A 82 -2.38 17.02 -6.67
C GLY A 82 -1.36 16.50 -5.63
N ARG A 83 -0.13 16.14 -6.02
CA ARG A 83 0.91 15.57 -5.14
C ARG A 83 1.15 16.31 -3.83
N ARG A 84 0.92 17.62 -3.78
CA ARG A 84 1.03 18.43 -2.54
C ARG A 84 0.13 17.90 -1.42
N ASN A 85 -1.08 17.44 -1.75
CA ASN A 85 -1.98 16.83 -0.79
C ASN A 85 -1.43 15.50 -0.29
N VAL A 86 -0.87 14.68 -1.20
CA VAL A 86 -0.24 13.40 -0.86
C VAL A 86 0.93 13.60 0.10
N TYR A 87 1.82 14.56 -0.19
CA TYR A 87 2.93 14.89 0.71
C TYR A 87 2.46 15.39 2.08
N LYS A 88 1.42 16.22 2.10
CA LYS A 88 0.84 16.72 3.36
C LYS A 88 0.29 15.57 4.21
N ASP A 89 -0.42 14.62 3.61
CA ASP A 89 -0.97 13.47 4.32
C ASP A 89 0.12 12.52 4.84
N ILE A 90 1.20 12.31 4.06
CA ILE A 90 2.38 11.56 4.50
C ILE A 90 3.04 12.27 5.69
N LEU A 91 3.28 13.57 5.60
CA LEU A 91 3.90 14.35 6.66
C LEU A 91 3.04 14.34 7.94
N ASN A 92 1.73 14.51 7.79
CA ASN A 92 0.79 14.41 8.90
C ASN A 92 0.84 13.04 9.57
N PHE A 93 0.92 11.95 8.78
CA PHE A 93 1.03 10.60 9.30
C PHE A 93 2.34 10.37 10.06
N LEU A 94 3.47 10.88 9.56
CA LEU A 94 4.77 10.78 10.22
C LEU A 94 4.86 11.62 11.50
N ASN A 95 4.17 12.75 11.55
CA ASN A 95 4.18 13.67 12.70
C ASN A 95 3.09 13.37 13.74
N LEU A 96 2.33 12.27 13.62
CA LEU A 96 1.34 11.89 14.62
C LEU A 96 2.03 11.73 15.99
N PRO A 97 1.64 12.50 17.02
CA PRO A 97 2.22 12.35 18.35
C PRO A 97 1.95 10.95 18.88
N SER A 98 3.00 10.24 19.26
CA SER A 98 2.97 8.89 19.84
C SER A 98 2.19 7.85 19.01
N LEU A 99 2.88 7.32 18.02
CA LEU A 99 2.84 5.90 17.68
C LEU A 99 3.82 5.12 18.57
#